data_AF-A0A378T3M4-F1
#
_entry.id   AF-A0A378T3M4-F1
#
_cell.length_a   1.000
_cell.length_b   1.000
_cell.length_c   1.000
_cell.angle_alpha   90.00
_cell.angle_beta   90.00
_cell.angle_gamma   90.00
#
_symmetry.space_group_name_H-M   'P 1'
#
loop_
_entity.id
_entity.type
_entity.pdbx_description
1 polymer ?
#
loop_
_entity_poly.entity_id
_entity_poly.type
_entity_poly.pdbx_seq_one_letter_code
_entity_poly.pdbx_strand_id
1 'polypeptide(L)'
;MVYSRLMHGGFSQVQAVPTVWIVLGVVGQSITAANLLAAHAGSVLADSATVSALHAFGIVYGLVMGGFGAFVFCLATALTVHAARRGLSFSLTWWSFTFPVGTCVTGASALGAATGAVAISWLAVALYVLLLGAWATVATNTVRGVRSGRLLRG
;
A
#
# COMPACT_ATOMS: atom_id res chain seq x y z
N MET A 1 30.53 19.44 2.05
CA MET A 1 29.75 19.25 3.31
C MET A 1 28.33 18.70 3.10
N VAL A 2 27.67 18.91 1.94
CA VAL A 2 26.34 18.31 1.65
C VAL A 2 26.41 16.77 1.52
N TYR A 3 27.46 16.25 0.88
CA TYR A 3 27.65 14.81 0.66
C TYR A 3 27.81 14.02 1.97
N SER A 4 28.53 14.57 2.96
CA SER A 4 28.70 13.95 4.28
C SER A 4 27.38 13.85 5.06
N ARG A 5 26.47 14.84 4.93
CA ARG A 5 25.12 14.79 5.54
C ARG A 5 24.17 13.84 4.81
N LEU A 6 24.33 13.63 3.51
CA LEU A 6 23.59 12.58 2.79
C LEU A 6 24.08 11.18 3.19
N MET A 7 25.37 11.04 3.48
CA MET A 7 25.99 9.75 3.81
C MET A 7 25.85 9.38 5.31
N HIS A 8 25.73 10.36 6.21
CA HIS A 8 25.66 10.14 7.67
C HIS A 8 24.40 10.70 8.33
N GLY A 9 23.65 11.57 7.66
CA GLY A 9 22.40 12.19 8.13
C GLY A 9 21.15 11.50 7.58
N GLY A 10 21.26 10.24 7.14
CA GLY A 10 20.09 9.41 6.86
C GLY A 10 19.19 9.36 8.10
N PHE A 11 17.88 9.28 7.89
CA PHE A 11 16.93 9.00 8.96
C PHE A 11 17.49 7.91 9.87
N SER A 12 17.41 8.08 11.20
CA SER A 12 17.71 6.95 12.09
C SER A 12 16.92 5.74 11.60
N GLN A 13 17.47 4.52 11.68
CA GLN A 13 16.81 3.33 11.11
C GLN A 13 15.33 3.23 11.50
N VAL A 14 14.99 3.70 12.71
CA VAL A 14 13.63 3.85 13.23
C VAL A 14 12.76 4.77 12.37
N GLN A 15 13.24 5.96 12.00
CA GLN A 15 12.51 6.97 11.23
C GLN A 15 12.34 6.62 9.75
N ALA A 16 13.16 5.69 9.23
CA ALA A 16 13.04 5.18 7.86
C ALA A 16 11.96 4.10 7.70
N VAL A 17 11.45 3.51 8.80
CA VAL A 17 10.49 2.39 8.77
C VAL A 17 9.24 2.62 7.90
N PRO A 18 8.66 3.84 7.78
CA PRO A 18 7.54 4.07 6.86
C PRO A 18 7.81 3.67 5.40
N THR A 19 9.07 3.67 4.95
CA THR A 19 9.43 3.32 3.56
C THR A 19 9.32 1.82 3.28
N VAL A 20 9.35 0.96 4.30
CA VAL A 20 9.18 -0.50 4.15
C VAL A 20 7.83 -0.84 3.51
N TRP A 21 6.82 0.01 3.72
CA TRP A 21 5.50 -0.16 3.15
C TRP A 21 5.47 -0.01 1.62
N ILE A 22 6.46 0.64 1.00
CA ILE A 22 6.49 0.89 -0.46
C ILE A 22 6.37 -0.41 -1.27
N VAL A 23 6.89 -1.53 -0.75
CA VAL A 23 6.78 -2.86 -1.39
C VAL A 23 5.32 -3.25 -1.62
N LEU A 24 4.42 -2.97 -0.66
CA LEU A 24 2.99 -3.24 -0.81
C LEU A 24 2.36 -2.43 -1.94
N GLY A 25 2.95 -1.27 -2.26
CA GLY A 25 2.58 -0.44 -3.41
C GLY A 25 2.62 -1.26 -4.71
N VAL A 26 3.77 -1.88 -4.97
CA VAL A 26 4.01 -2.72 -6.16
C VAL A 26 3.10 -3.94 -6.16
N VAL A 27 2.94 -4.60 -5.01
CA VAL A 27 2.09 -5.79 -4.86
C VAL A 27 0.62 -5.47 -5.16
N GLY A 28 0.06 -4.44 -4.52
CA GLY A 28 -1.34 -4.07 -4.71
C GLY A 28 -1.63 -3.59 -6.14
N GLN A 29 -0.70 -2.83 -6.74
CA GLN A 29 -0.84 -2.39 -8.13
C GLN A 29 -0.76 -3.54 -9.12
N SER A 30 0.11 -4.53 -8.90
CA SER A 30 0.20 -5.67 -9.81
C SER A 30 -1.08 -6.51 -9.80
N ILE A 31 -1.69 -6.73 -8.62
CA ILE A 31 -2.98 -7.40 -8.49
C ILE A 31 -4.06 -6.62 -9.23
N THR A 32 -4.11 -5.29 -9.01
CA THR A 32 -5.07 -4.39 -9.66
C THR A 32 -4.93 -4.48 -11.18
N ALA A 33 -3.72 -4.35 -11.70
CA ALA A 33 -3.44 -4.38 -13.13
C ALA A 33 -3.83 -5.71 -13.77
N ALA A 34 -3.42 -6.84 -13.17
CA ALA A 34 -3.72 -8.17 -13.71
C ALA A 34 -5.23 -8.43 -13.80
N ASN A 35 -5.99 -8.05 -12.76
CA ASN A 35 -7.44 -8.25 -12.73
C ASN A 35 -8.19 -7.28 -13.66
N LEU A 36 -7.75 -6.02 -13.77
CA LEU A 36 -8.38 -5.06 -14.67
C LEU A 36 -8.10 -5.37 -16.15
N LEU A 37 -6.89 -5.80 -16.50
CA LEU A 37 -6.55 -6.25 -17.84
C LEU A 37 -7.40 -7.46 -18.23
N ALA A 38 -7.51 -8.44 -17.33
CA ALA A 38 -8.36 -9.60 -17.55
C ALA A 38 -9.83 -9.21 -17.72
N ALA A 39 -10.36 -8.34 -16.85
CA ALA A 39 -11.75 -7.88 -16.90
C ALA A 39 -12.14 -7.20 -18.21
N HIS A 40 -11.19 -6.56 -18.90
CA HIS A 40 -11.42 -5.86 -20.16
C HIS A 40 -10.91 -6.63 -21.38
N ALA A 41 -10.39 -7.85 -21.22
CA ALA A 41 -9.81 -8.63 -22.31
C ALA A 41 -10.79 -8.86 -23.46
N GLY A 42 -12.07 -9.10 -23.15
CA GLY A 42 -13.12 -9.31 -24.15
C GLY A 42 -13.46 -8.08 -25.01
N SER A 43 -12.99 -6.89 -24.64
CA SER A 43 -13.15 -5.68 -25.48
C SER A 43 -12.14 -5.61 -26.63
N VAL A 44 -11.07 -6.40 -26.57
CA VAL A 44 -9.98 -6.39 -27.55
C VAL A 44 -9.81 -7.75 -28.23
N LEU A 45 -10.04 -8.84 -27.50
CA LEU A 45 -9.85 -10.20 -27.97
C LEU A 45 -11.20 -10.84 -28.34
N ALA A 46 -11.26 -11.47 -29.52
CA ALA A 46 -12.45 -12.19 -29.98
C ALA A 46 -12.52 -13.65 -29.49
N ASP A 47 -11.37 -14.25 -29.14
CA ASP A 47 -11.33 -15.64 -28.68
C ASP A 47 -11.77 -15.76 -27.22
N SER A 48 -12.95 -16.36 -27.03
CA SER A 48 -13.55 -16.59 -25.72
C SER A 48 -12.70 -17.47 -24.78
N ALA A 49 -11.95 -18.44 -25.32
CA ALA A 49 -11.11 -19.31 -24.52
C ALA A 49 -9.93 -18.54 -23.91
N THR A 50 -9.26 -17.71 -24.71
CA THR A 50 -8.19 -16.82 -24.25
C THR A 50 -8.70 -15.81 -23.22
N VAL A 51 -9.87 -15.20 -23.45
CA VAL A 51 -10.48 -14.27 -22.47
C VAL A 51 -10.70 -14.97 -21.13
N SER A 52 -11.32 -16.16 -21.13
CA SER A 52 -11.52 -16.94 -19.90
C SER A 52 -10.21 -17.32 -19.21
N ALA A 53 -9.17 -17.66 -19.99
CA ALA A 53 -7.84 -17.98 -19.44
C ALA A 53 -7.19 -16.77 -18.76
N LEU A 54 -7.33 -15.56 -19.33
CA LEU A 54 -6.83 -14.32 -18.73
C LEU A 54 -7.56 -13.98 -17.43
N HIS A 55 -8.88 -14.19 -17.37
CA HIS A 55 -9.64 -14.07 -16.12
C HIS A 55 -9.13 -15.02 -15.04
N ALA A 56 -8.95 -16.31 -15.37
CA ALA A 56 -8.39 -17.29 -14.44
C ALA A 56 -6.96 -16.89 -13.99
N PHE A 57 -6.12 -16.43 -14.92
CA PHE A 57 -4.78 -15.94 -14.61
C PHE A 57 -4.80 -14.75 -13.65
N GLY A 58 -5.65 -13.73 -13.89
CA GLY A 58 -5.78 -12.56 -13.03
C GLY A 58 -6.17 -12.92 -11.60
N ILE A 59 -7.08 -13.89 -11.44
CA ILE A 59 -7.49 -14.41 -10.13
C ILE A 59 -6.33 -15.15 -9.45
N VAL A 60 -5.71 -16.11 -10.12
CA VAL A 60 -4.62 -16.92 -9.54
C VAL A 60 -3.44 -16.04 -9.16
N TYR A 61 -3.00 -15.15 -10.06
CA TYR A 61 -1.96 -14.17 -9.79
C TYR A 61 -2.33 -13.28 -8.61
N GLY A 62 -3.58 -12.79 -8.58
CA GLY A 62 -4.10 -11.95 -7.50
C GLY A 62 -4.08 -12.63 -6.14
N LEU A 63 -4.44 -13.92 -6.07
CA LEU A 63 -4.39 -14.71 -4.84
C LEU A 63 -2.96 -14.95 -4.36
N VAL A 64 -2.05 -15.32 -5.27
CA VAL A 64 -0.62 -15.55 -4.94
C VAL A 64 0.03 -14.26 -4.42
N MET A 65 -0.12 -13.17 -5.17
CA MET A 65 0.40 -11.87 -4.76
C MET A 65 -0.31 -11.32 -3.53
N GLY A 66 -1.60 -11.60 -3.35
CA GLY A 66 -2.36 -11.24 -2.16
C GLY A 66 -1.83 -11.93 -0.90
N GLY A 67 -1.49 -13.22 -0.98
CA GLY A 67 -0.84 -13.95 0.10
C GLY A 67 0.53 -13.38 0.46
N PHE A 68 1.37 -13.10 -0.55
CA PHE A 68 2.63 -12.41 -0.34
C PHE A 68 2.44 -11.02 0.27
N GLY A 69 1.46 -10.25 -0.22
CA GLY A 69 1.07 -8.95 0.31
C GLY A 69 0.66 -9.02 1.77
N ALA A 70 -0.13 -10.02 2.18
CA ALA A 70 -0.53 -10.21 3.57
C ALA A 70 0.69 -10.46 4.48
N PHE A 71 1.66 -11.27 4.04
CA PHE A 71 2.92 -11.47 4.77
C PHE A 71 3.70 -10.15 4.92
N VAL A 72 3.92 -9.43 3.82
CA VAL A 72 4.64 -8.15 3.84
C VAL A 72 3.91 -7.12 4.69
N PHE A 73 2.57 -7.10 4.67
CA PHE A 73 1.75 -6.21 5.47
C PHE A 73 1.92 -6.47 6.97
N CYS A 74 1.87 -7.74 7.38
CA CYS A 74 2.13 -8.14 8.76
C CYS A 74 3.54 -7.73 9.20
N LEU A 75 4.55 -7.96 8.36
CA LEU A 75 5.94 -7.59 8.65
C LEU A 75 6.10 -6.06 8.77
N ALA A 76 5.59 -5.30 7.81
CA ALA A 76 5.65 -3.84 7.81
C ALA A 76 4.93 -3.24 9.03
N THR A 77 3.79 -3.83 9.42
CA THR A 77 3.07 -3.46 10.65
C THR A 77 3.90 -3.77 11.89
N ALA A 78 4.48 -4.97 12.00
CA ALA A 78 5.31 -5.35 13.13
C ALA A 78 6.52 -4.43 13.29
N LEU A 79 7.21 -4.10 12.19
CA LEU A 79 8.33 -3.17 12.17
C LEU A 79 7.89 -1.75 12.58
N THR A 80 6.72 -1.30 12.12
CA THR A 80 6.17 0.02 12.48
C THR A 80 5.83 0.09 13.96
N VAL A 81 5.19 -0.93 14.52
CA VAL A 81 4.89 -1.03 15.96
C VAL A 81 6.17 -1.11 16.78
N HIS A 82 7.17 -1.87 16.33
CA HIS A 82 8.46 -1.95 16.98
C HIS A 82 9.16 -0.58 17.00
N ALA A 83 9.15 0.13 15.87
CA ALA A 83 9.71 1.48 15.74
C ALA A 83 8.98 2.50 16.62
N ALA A 84 7.64 2.43 16.69
CA ALA A 84 6.82 3.25 17.58
C ALA A 84 7.23 3.09 19.04
N ARG A 85 7.49 1.85 19.49
CA ARG A 85 8.00 1.56 20.84
C ARG A 85 9.42 2.06 21.10
N ARG A 86 10.19 2.38 20.04
CA ARG A 86 11.57 2.89 20.11
C ARG A 86 11.69 4.38 19.78
N GLY A 87 10.59 5.12 19.82
CA GLY A 87 10.60 6.57 19.65
C GLY A 87 10.47 7.03 18.20
N LEU A 88 9.81 6.24 17.33
CA LEU A 88 9.33 6.74 16.04
C LEU A 88 8.41 7.94 16.29
N SER A 89 8.91 9.11 15.92
CA SER A 89 8.16 10.36 15.96
C SER A 89 7.52 10.63 14.61
N PHE A 90 6.50 11.49 14.61
CA PHE A 90 5.88 11.92 13.38
C PHE A 90 6.90 12.69 12.50
N SER A 91 6.94 12.32 11.23
CA SER A 91 7.62 13.06 10.18
C SER A 91 6.81 12.97 8.89
N LEU A 92 7.13 13.80 7.89
CA LEU A 92 6.41 13.79 6.61
C LEU A 92 6.53 12.46 5.85
N THR A 93 7.52 11.60 6.19
CA THR A 93 7.65 10.28 5.58
C THR A 93 6.45 9.38 5.88
N TRP A 94 5.64 9.66 6.90
CA TRP A 94 4.41 8.91 7.18
C TRP A 94 3.37 9.01 6.05
N TRP A 95 3.48 10.01 5.16
CA TRP A 95 2.68 10.03 3.94
C TRP A 95 2.97 8.82 3.02
N SER A 96 4.10 8.13 3.18
CA SER A 96 4.41 6.92 2.41
C SER A 96 3.48 5.75 2.71
N PHE A 97 2.69 5.78 3.78
CA PHE A 97 1.71 4.72 4.07
C PHE A 97 0.50 4.76 3.13
N THR A 98 0.10 5.95 2.67
CA THR A 98 -1.20 6.13 1.99
C THR A 98 -1.22 5.44 0.64
N PHE A 99 -0.15 5.59 -0.15
CA PHE A 99 -0.07 4.96 -1.47
C PHE A 99 -0.12 3.42 -1.34
N PRO A 100 0.80 2.75 -0.62
CA PRO A 100 0.79 1.28 -0.53
C PRO A 100 -0.46 0.68 0.09
N VAL A 101 -1.03 1.29 1.14
CA VAL A 101 -2.30 0.80 1.69
C VAL A 101 -3.42 1.02 0.67
N GLY A 102 -3.42 2.14 -0.04
CA GLY A 102 -4.35 2.40 -1.14
C GLY A 102 -4.26 1.37 -2.27
N THR A 103 -3.05 0.94 -2.65
CA THR A 103 -2.91 -0.11 -3.68
C THR A 103 -3.38 -1.48 -3.17
N CYS A 104 -3.24 -1.77 -1.87
CA CYS A 104 -3.87 -2.97 -1.28
C CYS A 104 -5.40 -2.90 -1.37
N VAL A 105 -6.01 -1.72 -1.15
CA VAL A 105 -7.46 -1.52 -1.32
C VAL A 105 -7.88 -1.78 -2.76
N THR A 106 -7.19 -1.19 -3.75
CA THR A 106 -7.56 -1.39 -5.16
C THR A 106 -7.32 -2.83 -5.61
N GLY A 107 -6.24 -3.46 -5.16
CA GLY A 107 -5.92 -4.85 -5.47
C GLY A 107 -6.97 -5.80 -4.90
N ALA A 108 -7.34 -5.64 -3.64
CA ALA A 108 -8.40 -6.43 -3.01
C ALA A 108 -9.77 -6.16 -3.67
N SER A 109 -10.06 -4.91 -4.05
CA SER A 109 -11.31 -4.57 -4.74
C SER A 109 -11.42 -5.25 -6.10
N ALA A 110 -10.34 -5.20 -6.90
CA ALA A 110 -10.29 -5.82 -8.21
C ALA A 110 -10.39 -7.35 -8.13
N LEU A 111 -9.67 -7.96 -7.17
CA LEU A 111 -9.73 -9.40 -6.94
C LEU A 111 -11.10 -9.85 -6.40
N GLY A 112 -11.71 -9.06 -5.52
CA GLY A 112 -13.06 -9.31 -5.01
C GLY A 112 -14.10 -9.26 -6.13
N ALA A 113 -14.00 -8.30 -7.04
CA ALA A 113 -14.85 -8.22 -8.22
C ALA A 113 -14.64 -9.41 -9.18
N ALA A 114 -13.39 -9.81 -9.41
CA ALA A 114 -13.06 -10.92 -10.31
C ALA A 114 -13.51 -12.30 -9.78
N THR A 115 -13.44 -12.51 -8.46
CA THR A 115 -13.80 -13.78 -7.81
C THR A 115 -15.26 -13.86 -7.38
N GLY A 116 -15.94 -12.71 -7.20
CA GLY A 116 -17.25 -12.63 -6.55
C GLY A 116 -17.23 -12.96 -5.05
N ALA A 117 -16.05 -13.13 -4.45
CA ALA A 117 -15.92 -13.55 -3.06
C ALA A 117 -16.18 -12.36 -2.10
N VAL A 118 -17.33 -12.39 -1.43
CA VAL A 118 -17.77 -11.36 -0.47
C VAL A 118 -16.72 -11.08 0.61
N ALA A 119 -15.99 -12.11 1.07
CA ALA A 119 -14.92 -11.96 2.05
C ALA A 119 -13.77 -11.05 1.56
N ILE A 120 -13.39 -11.14 0.27
CA ILE A 120 -12.33 -10.31 -0.31
C ILE A 120 -12.83 -8.86 -0.48
N SER A 121 -14.10 -8.67 -0.84
CA SER A 121 -14.72 -7.34 -0.88
C SER A 121 -14.73 -6.68 0.50
N TRP A 122 -15.07 -7.41 1.57
CA TRP A 122 -14.99 -6.89 2.94
C TRP A 122 -13.57 -6.58 3.38
N LEU A 123 -12.59 -7.38 2.96
CA LEU A 123 -11.18 -7.06 3.18
C LEU A 123 -10.79 -5.72 2.55
N ALA A 124 -11.24 -5.45 1.31
CA ALA A 124 -11.00 -4.16 0.65
C ALA A 124 -11.61 -2.99 1.45
N VAL A 125 -12.83 -3.15 1.97
CA VAL A 125 -13.49 -2.15 2.83
C VAL A 125 -12.70 -1.94 4.13
N ALA A 126 -12.26 -3.01 4.78
CA ALA A 126 -11.46 -2.90 6.01
C ALA A 126 -10.13 -2.17 5.78
N LEU A 127 -9.43 -2.50 4.68
CA LEU A 127 -8.22 -1.80 4.25
C LEU A 127 -8.49 -0.32 3.94
N TYR A 128 -9.65 0.00 3.37
CA TYR A 128 -10.04 1.38 3.07
C TYR A 128 -10.33 2.18 4.34
N VAL A 129 -11.02 1.61 5.32
CA VAL A 129 -11.21 2.24 6.64
C VAL A 129 -9.87 2.48 7.32
N LEU A 130 -8.95 1.52 7.27
CA LEU A 130 -7.59 1.69 7.78
C LEU A 130 -6.84 2.82 7.08
N LEU A 131 -6.93 2.90 5.74
CA LEU A 131 -6.35 3.97 4.95
C LEU A 131 -6.87 5.34 5.38
N LEU A 132 -8.19 5.48 5.56
CA LEU A 132 -8.80 6.74 6.01
C LEU A 132 -8.30 7.13 7.41
N GLY A 133 -8.20 6.16 8.32
CA GLY A 133 -7.63 6.40 9.66
C GLY A 133 -6.17 6.87 9.61
N ALA A 134 -5.35 6.20 8.81
CA ALA A 134 -3.95 6.58 8.60
C ALA A 134 -3.84 7.97 7.96
N TRP A 135 -4.60 8.23 6.91
CA TRP A 135 -4.64 9.51 6.21
C TRP A 135 -5.05 10.65 7.14
N ALA A 136 -6.14 10.50 7.90
CA ALA A 136 -6.63 11.52 8.83
C ALA A 136 -5.60 11.81 9.93
N THR A 137 -4.92 10.78 10.43
CA THR A 137 -3.86 10.91 11.42
C THR A 137 -2.68 11.70 10.87
N VAL A 138 -2.18 11.34 9.68
CA VAL A 138 -1.05 12.02 9.06
C VAL A 138 -1.42 13.46 8.71
N ALA A 139 -2.57 13.69 8.08
CA ALA A 139 -3.06 15.03 7.73
C ALA A 139 -3.18 15.94 8.96
N THR A 140 -3.75 15.44 10.06
CA THR A 140 -3.90 16.20 11.31
C THR A 140 -2.54 16.60 11.89
N ASN A 141 -1.58 15.67 11.91
CA ASN A 141 -0.23 15.95 12.40
C ASN A 141 0.56 16.89 11.48
N THR A 142 0.38 16.78 10.16
CA THR A 142 0.93 17.74 9.19
C THR A 142 0.38 19.14 9.46
N VAL A 143 -0.94 19.32 9.57
CA VAL A 143 -1.56 20.62 9.83
C VAL A 143 -1.06 21.21 11.15
N ARG A 144 -0.99 20.40 12.23
CA ARG A 144 -0.47 20.84 13.53
C ARG A 144 1.01 21.27 13.43
N GLY A 145 1.83 20.49 12.72
CA GLY A 145 3.25 20.78 12.55
C GLY A 145 3.54 22.01 11.68
N VAL A 146 2.71 22.26 10.67
CA VAL A 146 2.75 23.50 9.86
C VAL A 146 2.31 24.70 10.69
N ARG A 147 1.18 24.60 11.41
CA ARG A 147 0.68 25.69 12.27
C ARG A 147 1.65 26.06 13.39
N SER A 148 2.35 25.08 13.96
CA SER A 148 3.36 25.35 14.99
C SER A 148 4.71 25.80 14.43
N GLY A 149 4.85 25.93 13.10
CA GLY A 149 6.11 26.24 12.41
C GLY A 149 7.19 25.16 12.50
N ARG A 150 6.91 24.00 13.10
CA ARG A 150 7.90 22.94 13.37
C ARG A 150 8.32 22.22 12.09
N LEU A 151 7.40 22.06 11.15
CA LEU A 151 7.69 21.41 9.86
C LEU A 151 8.30 22.36 8.82
N LEU A 152 8.30 23.67 9.08
CA LEU A 152 8.83 24.69 8.17
C LEU A 152 10.24 25.16 8.58
N ARG A 153 10.66 24.85 9.81
CA ARG A 153 11.99 25.11 10.33
C ARG A 153 12.88 23.92 9.95
N GLY A 154 13.55 24.02 8.80
CA GLY A 154 14.53 23.05 8.32
C GLY A 154 15.84 23.07 9.12
#